data_AF-A0A7V9BGR3-F1
#
_entry.id   AF-A0A7V9BGR3-F1
#
_cell.length_a   1.000
_cell.length_b   1.000
_cell.length_c   1.000
_cell.angle_alpha   90.00
_cell.angle_beta   90.00
_cell.angle_gamma   90.00
#
_symmetry.space_group_name_H-M   'P 1'
#
loop_
_entity.id
_entity.type
_entity.pdbx_description
1 polymer ?
#
loop_
_entity_poly.entity_id
_entity_poly.type
_entity_poly.pdbx_seq_one_letter_code
_entity_poly.pdbx_strand_id
1 'polypeptide(L)'
;MRILWNTRCVSKGVTLVVAILASPALVFTQSAPPEAERRASQLSPFTADDMLKVATGVVLDLAEDGSRVAVVVRRLIDNDSVDHRRYGDPTYLPPLRGRLEIVDVKTGAKEMPFTELINVRSAAWSRDGQRLAILVPREAATADGFPTTALYLWDVARRSLTEIKPSQPIAVNSSLAWTPDGSSLVIALRSAELDREARTTFKTLTEGPVIVHKSSEPFLEWDLLGRSARTRSVATLNLSTGTVRAVVPQGRISSYQVARDGSFMIVMEDVTEK
;
A
#
# COMPACT_ATOMS: atom_id res chain seq x y z
N MET A 1 -10.32 34.52 39.71
CA MET A 1 -10.71 35.20 40.97
C MET A 1 -10.23 36.65 40.89
N ARG A 2 -11.14 37.57 40.53
CA ARG A 2 -10.95 39.03 40.50
C ARG A 2 -11.31 39.60 41.88
N ILE A 3 -10.72 40.75 42.24
CA ILE A 3 -11.21 41.87 43.10
C ILE A 3 -9.95 42.77 43.31
N LEU A 4 -9.76 43.90 42.62
CA LEU A 4 -10.19 45.30 42.89
C LEU A 4 -10.05 45.69 44.38
N TRP A 5 -9.41 46.81 44.76
CA TRP A 5 -10.02 48.15 44.79
C TRP A 5 -9.01 49.24 45.22
N ASN A 6 -9.29 50.47 44.74
CA ASN A 6 -8.99 51.81 45.30
C ASN A 6 -7.53 52.27 45.42
N THR A 7 -7.18 53.54 45.18
CA THR A 7 -7.85 54.75 45.70
C THR A 7 -7.62 55.99 44.80
N ARG A 8 -8.64 56.86 44.72
CA ARG A 8 -8.58 58.24 44.21
C ARG A 8 -7.92 59.18 45.24
N CYS A 9 -7.21 60.22 44.80
CA CYS A 9 -7.43 61.66 45.11
C CYS A 9 -6.19 62.48 44.72
N VAL A 10 -6.29 63.37 43.72
CA VAL A 10 -6.67 64.80 43.79
C VAL A 10 -5.47 65.74 44.01
N SER A 11 -5.17 66.44 42.91
CA SER A 11 -4.62 67.78 42.72
C SER A 11 -3.57 68.34 43.68
N LYS A 12 -2.40 68.71 43.11
CA LYS A 12 -1.90 70.10 43.13
C LYS A 12 -1.19 70.39 41.81
N GLY A 13 -1.57 71.48 41.17
CA GLY A 13 -0.90 71.99 39.97
C GLY A 13 0.43 72.65 40.31
N VAL A 14 1.21 72.94 39.27
CA VAL A 14 1.82 74.25 39.01
C VAL A 14 2.20 74.27 37.52
N THR A 15 1.78 75.35 36.87
CA THR A 15 1.99 75.71 35.48
C THR A 15 3.46 76.03 35.19
N LEU A 16 3.98 75.58 34.05
CA LEU A 16 5.05 76.28 33.34
C LEU A 16 4.64 76.50 31.87
N VAL A 17 4.63 77.77 31.48
CA VAL A 17 4.40 78.34 30.14
C VAL A 17 5.72 78.20 29.36
N VAL A 18 5.76 77.82 28.07
CA VAL A 18 5.90 78.68 26.86
C VAL A 18 6.25 77.68 25.73
N ALA A 19 5.38 77.42 24.75
CA ALA A 19 5.07 78.15 23.51
C ALA A 19 5.76 77.56 22.26
N ILE A 20 4.89 77.08 21.34
CA ILE A 20 4.97 77.01 19.88
C ILE A 20 6.05 76.10 19.27
N LEU A 21 5.62 75.02 18.58
CA LEU A 21 5.82 74.81 17.13
C LEU A 21 5.20 73.48 16.65
N ALA A 22 4.42 73.58 15.57
CA ALA A 22 4.06 72.57 14.57
C ALA A 22 3.46 71.21 15.02
N SER A 23 2.20 70.99 14.65
CA SER A 23 1.58 69.66 14.60
C SER A 23 2.42 68.69 13.77
N PRO A 24 2.88 67.55 14.31
CA PRO A 24 3.23 66.43 13.49
C PRO A 24 1.93 65.73 13.08
N ALA A 25 1.66 65.69 11.78
CA ALA A 25 0.75 64.71 11.23
C ALA A 25 1.17 63.33 11.75
N LEU A 26 0.28 62.65 12.46
CA LEU A 26 0.44 61.24 12.80
C LEU A 26 0.46 60.46 11.48
N VAL A 27 1.66 60.24 10.96
CA VAL A 27 1.90 59.24 9.93
C VAL A 27 1.70 57.89 10.63
N PHE A 28 0.53 57.30 10.45
CA PHE A 28 0.37 55.87 10.67
C PHE A 28 1.28 55.17 9.66
N THR A 29 2.48 54.80 10.09
CA THR A 29 3.26 53.79 9.38
C THR A 29 2.43 52.52 9.41
N GLN A 30 1.80 52.17 8.28
CA GLN A 30 1.37 50.80 8.03
C GLN A 30 2.62 49.94 8.17
N SER A 31 2.77 49.27 9.30
CA SER A 31 3.72 48.19 9.43
C SER A 31 3.35 47.19 8.35
N ALA A 32 4.26 47.01 7.40
CA ALA A 32 4.18 45.91 6.45
C ALA A 32 3.76 44.64 7.20
N PRO A 33 2.76 43.89 6.70
CA PRO A 33 2.37 42.64 7.34
C PRO A 33 3.63 41.77 7.50
N PRO A 34 3.83 41.14 8.67
CA PRO A 34 5.01 40.33 8.94
C PRO A 34 5.21 39.31 7.80
N GLU A 35 6.46 38.96 7.51
CA GLU A 35 6.84 38.14 6.36
C GLU A 35 6.06 36.81 6.25
N ALA A 36 5.55 36.31 7.40
CA ALA A 36 4.64 35.18 7.49
C ALA A 36 3.27 35.40 6.81
N GLU A 37 2.67 36.59 6.93
CA GLU A 37 1.40 36.94 6.27
C GLU A 37 1.60 37.17 4.76
N ARG A 38 2.77 37.66 4.35
CA ARG A 38 3.16 37.74 2.93
C ARG A 38 3.38 36.36 2.31
N ARG A 39 3.99 35.42 3.04
CA ARG A 39 4.14 34.03 2.59
C ARG A 39 2.80 33.30 2.52
N ALA A 40 1.92 33.51 3.50
CA ALA A 40 0.59 32.90 3.50
C ALA A 40 -0.31 33.42 2.36
N SER A 41 -0.16 34.69 1.96
CA SER A 41 -0.89 35.27 0.82
C SER A 41 -0.29 34.93 -0.56
N GLN A 42 0.87 34.27 -0.60
CA GLN A 42 1.52 33.78 -1.82
C GLN A 42 1.31 32.28 -2.09
N LEU A 43 0.70 31.54 -1.15
CA LEU A 43 0.38 30.13 -1.33
C LEU A 43 -1.02 29.98 -1.92
N SER A 44 -1.13 29.31 -3.07
CA SER A 44 -2.42 28.91 -3.60
C SER A 44 -3.17 28.05 -2.58
N PRO A 45 -4.48 28.27 -2.36
CA PRO A 45 -5.29 27.39 -1.53
C PRO A 45 -5.22 25.95 -2.04
N PHE A 46 -5.19 24.99 -1.13
CA PHE A 46 -5.27 23.57 -1.47
C PHE A 46 -6.59 23.26 -2.18
N THR A 47 -6.52 22.57 -3.32
CA THR A 47 -7.67 22.27 -4.17
C THR A 47 -8.02 20.79 -4.18
N ALA A 48 -9.17 20.43 -4.75
CA ALA A 48 -9.53 19.03 -4.99
C ALA A 48 -8.50 18.31 -5.89
N ASP A 49 -7.92 19.02 -6.87
CA ASP A 49 -6.86 18.45 -7.72
C ASP A 49 -5.59 18.13 -6.94
N ASP A 50 -5.31 18.88 -5.88
CA ASP A 50 -4.16 18.61 -5.02
C ASP A 50 -4.37 17.38 -4.15
N MET A 51 -5.63 17.05 -3.79
CA MET A 51 -5.95 15.77 -3.13
C MET A 51 -5.54 14.57 -3.98
N LEU A 52 -5.69 14.64 -5.31
CA LEU A 52 -5.33 13.54 -6.21
C LEU A 52 -3.81 13.33 -6.31
N LYS A 53 -3.02 14.38 -6.04
CA LYS A 53 -1.55 14.38 -6.13
C LYS A 53 -0.86 13.92 -4.84
N VAL A 54 -1.61 13.75 -3.74
CA VAL A 54 -1.08 13.30 -2.45
C VAL A 54 -0.35 11.96 -2.63
N ALA A 55 0.92 11.93 -2.23
CA ALA A 55 1.74 10.74 -2.26
C ALA A 55 1.63 9.98 -0.93
N THR A 56 1.16 8.74 -0.99
CA THR A 56 1.10 7.83 0.15
C THR A 56 2.18 6.76 0.01
N GLY A 57 3.08 6.69 1.00
CA GLY A 57 4.08 5.63 1.11
C GLY A 57 3.54 4.47 1.95
N VAL A 58 3.68 3.25 1.44
CA VAL A 58 3.38 2.01 2.18
C VAL A 58 4.68 1.21 2.28
N VAL A 59 5.10 0.92 3.52
CA VAL A 59 6.23 0.04 3.78
C VAL A 59 5.82 -1.38 3.44
N LEU A 60 6.58 -2.02 2.56
CA LEU A 60 6.39 -3.42 2.18
C LEU A 60 7.21 -4.34 3.07
N ASP A 61 8.49 -4.00 3.28
CA ASP A 61 9.38 -4.75 4.15
C ASP A 61 10.62 -3.94 4.57
N LEU A 62 11.25 -4.33 5.68
CA LEU A 62 12.50 -3.78 6.20
C LEU A 62 13.55 -4.88 6.25
N ALA A 63 14.74 -4.63 5.69
CA ALA A 63 15.86 -5.56 5.78
C ALA A 63 16.19 -5.88 7.25
N GLU A 64 16.66 -7.11 7.51
CA GLU A 64 16.85 -7.60 8.88
C GLU A 64 17.87 -6.77 9.69
N ASP A 65 18.85 -6.19 9.01
CA ASP A 65 19.85 -5.28 9.60
C ASP A 65 19.36 -3.82 9.75
N GLY A 66 18.14 -3.53 9.30
CA GLY A 66 17.54 -2.20 9.31
C GLY A 66 18.18 -1.20 8.34
N SER A 67 19.07 -1.64 7.44
CA SER A 67 19.81 -0.74 6.55
C SER A 67 18.96 -0.23 5.39
N ARG A 68 17.94 -1.00 4.96
CA ARG A 68 17.09 -0.69 3.82
C ARG A 68 15.63 -1.00 4.06
N VAL A 69 14.77 -0.13 3.54
CA VAL A 69 13.32 -0.32 3.55
C VAL A 69 12.79 -0.31 2.12
N ALA A 70 11.92 -1.27 1.79
CA ALA A 70 11.17 -1.29 0.55
C ALA A 70 9.83 -0.58 0.78
N VAL A 71 9.58 0.47 0.00
CA VAL A 71 8.38 1.31 0.10
C VAL A 71 7.74 1.43 -1.26
N VAL A 72 6.42 1.26 -1.35
CA VAL A 72 5.67 1.66 -2.54
C VAL A 72 5.04 3.02 -2.31
N VAL A 73 5.34 3.98 -3.18
CA VAL A 73 4.77 5.33 -3.15
C VAL A 73 3.70 5.43 -4.23
N ARG A 74 2.48 5.82 -3.84
CA ARG A 74 1.31 5.85 -4.71
C ARG A 74 0.68 7.24 -4.69
N ARG A 75 0.11 7.66 -5.82
CA ARG A 75 -0.77 8.83 -5.90
C ARG A 75 -2.07 8.42 -6.55
N LEU A 76 -3.17 9.04 -6.17
CA LEU A 76 -4.48 8.70 -6.73
C LEU A 76 -4.57 9.06 -8.22
N ILE A 77 -3.93 10.17 -8.62
CA ILE A 77 -3.86 10.64 -10.01
C ILE A 77 -3.17 9.65 -10.98
N ASP A 78 -2.37 8.71 -10.46
CA ASP A 78 -1.61 7.76 -11.27
C ASP A 78 -2.39 6.47 -11.61
N ASN A 79 -3.59 6.28 -11.05
CA ASN A 79 -4.39 5.07 -11.26
C ASN A 79 -5.40 5.25 -12.39
N ASP A 80 -5.55 4.19 -13.20
CA ASP A 80 -6.63 4.06 -14.17
C ASP A 80 -8.00 3.92 -13.45
N SER A 81 -9.09 4.13 -14.18
CA SER A 81 -10.44 3.98 -13.65
C SER A 81 -10.73 2.56 -13.15
N VAL A 82 -11.35 2.44 -11.99
CA VAL A 82 -11.81 1.16 -11.44
C VAL A 82 -13.07 0.70 -12.17
N ASP A 83 -13.13 -0.58 -12.54
CA ASP A 83 -14.34 -1.19 -13.07
C ASP A 83 -15.25 -1.66 -11.94
N HIS A 84 -16.21 -0.81 -11.59
CA HIS A 84 -17.17 -1.09 -10.53
C HIS A 84 -18.11 -2.28 -10.83
N ARG A 85 -18.26 -2.70 -12.10
CA ARG A 85 -19.06 -3.90 -12.44
C ARG A 85 -18.39 -5.18 -11.98
N ARG A 86 -17.09 -5.15 -11.71
CA ARG A 86 -16.27 -6.28 -11.28
C ARG A 86 -16.05 -6.30 -9.76
N TYR A 87 -16.78 -5.46 -9.02
CA TYR A 87 -16.69 -5.46 -7.57
C TYR A 87 -17.16 -6.80 -6.99
N GLY A 88 -16.35 -7.39 -6.10
CA GLY A 88 -16.62 -8.72 -5.54
C GLY A 88 -16.17 -9.89 -6.42
N ASP A 89 -15.64 -9.65 -7.62
CA ASP A 89 -15.02 -10.70 -8.44
C ASP A 89 -13.61 -11.03 -7.92
N PRO A 90 -13.35 -12.27 -7.44
CA PRO A 90 -12.03 -12.68 -6.94
C PRO A 90 -10.91 -12.63 -7.99
N THR A 91 -11.27 -12.59 -9.27
CA THR A 91 -10.34 -12.53 -10.41
C THR A 91 -10.11 -11.12 -10.94
N TYR A 92 -10.71 -10.11 -10.33
CA TYR A 92 -10.51 -8.71 -10.69
C TYR A 92 -9.40 -8.08 -9.85
N LEU A 93 -8.48 -7.38 -10.51
CA LEU A 93 -7.46 -6.58 -9.84
C LEU A 93 -7.69 -5.12 -10.13
N PRO A 94 -8.05 -4.31 -9.12
CA PRO A 94 -8.14 -2.88 -9.31
C PRO A 94 -6.76 -2.30 -9.62
N PRO A 95 -6.68 -1.26 -10.47
CA PRO A 95 -5.45 -0.49 -10.69
C PRO A 95 -4.92 0.02 -9.36
N LEU A 96 -3.65 -0.27 -9.08
CA LEU A 96 -2.98 0.15 -7.85
C LEU A 96 -1.50 0.41 -8.12
N ARG A 97 -1.24 1.21 -9.15
CA ARG A 97 0.10 1.50 -9.65
C ARG A 97 0.81 2.44 -8.68
N GLY A 98 2.10 2.21 -8.51
CA GLY A 98 2.96 3.01 -7.66
C GLY A 98 4.41 2.81 -8.01
N ARG A 99 5.25 3.67 -7.46
CA ARG A 99 6.69 3.58 -7.61
C ARG A 99 7.26 2.76 -6.45
N LEU A 100 7.96 1.67 -6.77
CA LEU A 100 8.73 0.94 -5.79
C LEU A 100 10.05 1.67 -5.54
N GLU A 101 10.29 2.05 -4.29
CA GLU A 101 11.50 2.69 -3.81
C GLU A 101 12.18 1.78 -2.79
N ILE A 102 13.46 1.49 -3.01
CA ILE A 102 14.35 0.94 -1.99
C ILE A 102 15.09 2.13 -1.38
N VAL A 103 14.88 2.37 -0.10
CA VAL A 103 15.44 3.52 0.61
C VAL A 103 16.52 3.04 1.56
N ASP A 104 17.73 3.58 1.41
CA ASP A 104 18.78 3.46 2.42
C ASP A 104 18.38 4.27 3.65
N VAL A 105 18.26 3.60 4.80
CA VAL A 105 17.69 4.19 6.01
C VAL A 105 18.60 5.26 6.61
N LYS A 106 19.93 5.14 6.42
CA LYS A 106 20.90 6.06 7.01
C LYS A 106 21.03 7.36 6.20
N THR A 107 21.03 7.24 4.88
CA THR A 107 21.33 8.35 3.96
C THR A 107 20.08 8.93 3.30
N GLY A 108 18.99 8.17 3.26
CA GLY A 108 17.78 8.52 2.50
C GLY A 108 17.94 8.35 0.98
N ALA A 109 19.06 7.79 0.51
CA ALA A 109 19.27 7.50 -0.90
C ALA A 109 18.23 6.48 -1.40
N LYS A 110 17.74 6.69 -2.62
CA LYS A 110 16.65 5.89 -3.21
C LYS A 110 17.11 5.18 -4.46
N GLU A 111 16.80 3.90 -4.54
CA GLU A 111 16.94 3.08 -5.74
C GLU A 111 15.56 2.64 -6.21
N MET A 112 15.34 2.60 -7.52
CA MET A 112 14.07 2.25 -8.14
C MET A 112 14.28 0.99 -8.98
N PRO A 113 13.82 -0.19 -8.52
CA PRO A 113 13.98 -1.42 -9.29
C PRO A 113 13.24 -1.43 -10.63
N PHE A 114 12.19 -0.62 -10.75
CA PHE A 114 11.37 -0.44 -11.94
C PHE A 114 11.38 1.02 -12.37
N THR A 115 11.39 1.27 -13.69
CA THR A 115 11.34 2.62 -14.25
C THR A 115 9.92 3.17 -14.34
N GLU A 116 8.95 2.28 -14.47
CA GLU A 116 7.54 2.54 -14.64
C GLU A 116 6.77 2.36 -13.32
N LEU A 117 5.53 2.88 -13.29
CA LEU A 117 4.63 2.64 -12.16
C LEU A 117 4.05 1.23 -12.27
N ILE A 118 4.21 0.45 -11.21
CA ILE A 118 3.81 -0.96 -11.18
C ILE A 118 2.86 -1.24 -10.01
N ASN A 119 2.01 -2.25 -10.17
CA ASN A 119 1.17 -2.73 -9.10
C ASN A 119 1.96 -3.74 -8.25
N VAL A 120 2.64 -3.27 -7.19
CA VAL A 120 3.34 -4.16 -6.25
C VAL A 120 2.34 -4.70 -5.22
N ARG A 121 2.21 -6.03 -5.13
CA ARG A 121 1.36 -6.70 -4.12
C ARG A 121 2.10 -7.03 -2.85
N SER A 122 3.34 -7.50 -2.97
CA SER A 122 4.18 -7.88 -1.84
C SER A 122 5.64 -7.71 -2.23
N ALA A 123 6.49 -7.41 -1.25
CA ALA A 123 7.93 -7.53 -1.36
C ALA A 123 8.49 -8.11 -0.06
N ALA A 124 9.61 -8.83 -0.13
CA ALA A 124 10.28 -9.38 1.05
C ALA A 124 11.80 -9.44 0.86
N TRP A 125 12.55 -8.87 1.79
CA TRP A 125 14.00 -8.94 1.84
C TRP A 125 14.47 -10.33 2.22
N SER A 126 15.53 -10.79 1.58
CA SER A 126 16.31 -11.94 2.05
C SER A 126 16.93 -11.62 3.41
N ARG A 127 17.23 -12.67 4.18
CA ARG A 127 17.83 -12.57 5.52
C ARG A 127 19.11 -11.74 5.55
N ASP A 128 19.92 -11.86 4.49
CA ASP A 128 21.19 -11.14 4.32
C ASP A 128 21.04 -9.70 3.79
N GLY A 129 19.81 -9.24 3.51
CA GLY A 129 19.52 -7.92 2.96
C GLY A 129 20.08 -7.67 1.54
N GLN A 130 20.57 -8.70 0.85
CA GLN A 130 21.19 -8.57 -0.48
C GLN A 130 20.20 -8.70 -1.62
N ARG A 131 19.02 -9.29 -1.38
CA ARG A 131 18.01 -9.55 -2.39
C ARG A 131 16.63 -9.17 -1.91
N LEU A 132 15.83 -8.60 -2.80
CA LEU A 132 14.42 -8.28 -2.54
C LEU A 132 13.56 -9.07 -3.54
N ALA A 133 12.73 -9.97 -3.03
CA ALA A 133 11.71 -10.65 -3.82
C ALA A 133 10.49 -9.74 -3.94
N ILE A 134 9.89 -9.64 -5.13
CA ILE A 134 8.81 -8.70 -5.43
C ILE A 134 7.73 -9.41 -6.24
N LEU A 135 6.49 -9.41 -5.75
CA LEU A 135 5.32 -9.92 -6.47
C LEU A 135 4.56 -8.78 -7.15
N VAL A 136 4.42 -8.91 -8.46
CA VAL A 136 3.74 -7.96 -9.33
C VAL A 136 2.64 -8.68 -10.11
N PRO A 137 1.36 -8.47 -9.81
CA PRO A 137 0.29 -8.87 -10.69
C PRO A 137 0.40 -8.19 -12.05
N ARG A 138 0.09 -8.96 -13.09
CA ARG A 138 -0.11 -8.51 -14.46
C ARG A 138 -1.57 -8.66 -14.80
N GLU A 139 -2.09 -7.64 -15.46
CA GLU A 139 -3.43 -7.70 -16.04
C GLU A 139 -3.52 -8.83 -17.06
N ALA A 140 -4.74 -9.30 -17.30
CA ALA A 140 -4.99 -10.31 -18.30
C ALA A 140 -4.61 -9.76 -19.69
N ALA A 141 -3.91 -10.55 -20.50
CA ALA A 141 -3.56 -10.15 -21.87
C ALA A 141 -4.77 -10.07 -22.81
N THR A 142 -5.89 -10.69 -22.42
CA THR A 142 -7.15 -10.73 -23.18
C THR A 142 -8.32 -10.41 -22.25
N ALA A 143 -9.43 -9.94 -22.82
CA ALA A 143 -10.63 -9.58 -22.04
C ALA A 143 -11.20 -10.75 -21.22
N ASP A 144 -11.07 -11.97 -21.74
CA ASP A 144 -11.51 -13.21 -21.08
C ASP A 144 -10.40 -13.91 -20.27
N GLY A 145 -9.19 -13.33 -20.25
CA GLY A 145 -8.07 -13.88 -19.50
C GLY A 145 -8.15 -13.60 -18.00
N PHE A 146 -7.25 -14.23 -17.27
CA PHE A 146 -7.06 -14.03 -15.84
C PHE A 146 -5.77 -13.26 -15.57
N PRO A 147 -5.74 -12.41 -14.53
CA PRO A 147 -4.49 -11.80 -14.12
C PRO A 147 -3.49 -12.88 -13.72
N THR A 148 -2.22 -12.65 -14.00
CA THR A 148 -1.12 -13.54 -13.61
C THR A 148 -0.22 -12.83 -12.62
N THR A 149 0.59 -13.59 -11.88
CA THR A 149 1.53 -13.01 -10.92
C THR A 149 2.95 -13.25 -11.38
N ALA A 150 3.71 -12.16 -11.54
CA ALA A 150 5.14 -12.20 -11.82
C ALA A 150 5.93 -12.10 -10.52
N LEU A 151 7.00 -12.89 -10.43
CA LEU A 151 7.98 -12.80 -9.35
C LEU A 151 9.27 -12.21 -9.90
N TYR A 152 9.70 -11.11 -9.30
CA TYR A 152 10.98 -10.50 -9.59
C TYR A 152 11.92 -10.62 -8.40
N LEU A 153 13.21 -10.64 -8.71
CA LEU A 153 14.29 -10.62 -7.74
C LEU A 153 15.19 -9.44 -8.05
N TRP A 154 15.26 -8.50 -7.12
CA TRP A 154 16.22 -7.39 -7.15
C TRP A 154 17.49 -7.80 -6.42
N ASP A 155 18.62 -7.72 -7.12
CA ASP A 155 19.96 -7.88 -6.54
C ASP A 155 20.53 -6.49 -6.25
N VAL A 156 20.85 -6.25 -4.99
CA VAL A 156 21.38 -4.96 -4.52
C VAL A 156 22.74 -4.67 -5.12
N ALA A 157 23.68 -5.62 -5.03
CA ALA A 157 25.07 -5.39 -5.38
C ALA A 157 25.22 -5.13 -6.88
N ARG A 158 24.43 -5.85 -7.68
CA ARG A 158 24.40 -5.71 -9.14
C ARG A 158 23.46 -4.62 -9.62
N ARG A 159 22.57 -4.11 -8.75
CA ARG A 159 21.47 -3.20 -9.10
C ARG A 159 20.68 -3.70 -10.31
N SER A 160 20.33 -4.98 -10.26
CA SER A 160 19.71 -5.68 -11.39
C SER A 160 18.41 -6.34 -10.95
N LEU A 161 17.39 -6.23 -11.80
CA LEU A 161 16.12 -6.90 -11.63
C LEU A 161 16.04 -8.11 -12.56
N THR A 162 15.75 -9.28 -12.01
CA THR A 162 15.57 -10.51 -12.77
C THR A 162 14.17 -11.08 -12.53
N GLU A 163 13.45 -11.45 -13.58
CA GLU A 163 12.20 -12.19 -13.43
C GLU A 163 12.48 -13.68 -13.21
N ILE A 164 11.91 -14.24 -12.16
CA ILE A 164 11.91 -15.68 -11.90
C ILE A 164 10.68 -16.27 -12.58
N LYS A 165 10.83 -17.45 -13.22
CA LYS A 165 9.74 -18.17 -13.90
C LYS A 165 9.38 -19.43 -13.11
N PRO A 166 8.42 -19.36 -12.17
CA PRO A 166 7.93 -20.53 -11.45
C PRO A 166 7.32 -21.56 -12.40
N SER A 167 7.50 -22.85 -12.09
CA SER A 167 6.88 -23.95 -12.84
C SER A 167 5.37 -24.08 -12.63
N GLN A 168 4.80 -23.34 -11.67
CA GLN A 168 3.35 -23.28 -11.39
C GLN A 168 2.90 -21.85 -11.07
N PRO A 169 1.65 -21.47 -11.37
CA PRO A 169 1.18 -20.10 -11.16
C PRO A 169 1.13 -19.71 -9.67
N ILE A 170 1.65 -18.52 -9.35
CA ILE A 170 1.61 -17.93 -8.02
C ILE A 170 0.23 -17.27 -7.80
N ALA A 171 -0.38 -17.56 -6.67
CA ALA A 171 -1.62 -16.90 -6.25
C ALA A 171 -1.41 -15.39 -6.10
N VAL A 172 -2.33 -14.58 -6.63
CA VAL A 172 -2.18 -13.11 -6.59
C VAL A 172 -2.13 -12.51 -5.17
N ASN A 173 -2.67 -13.23 -4.20
CA ASN A 173 -2.68 -12.90 -2.78
C ASN A 173 -1.62 -13.70 -1.98
N SER A 174 -0.61 -14.25 -2.65
CA SER A 174 0.53 -14.91 -2.00
C SER A 174 1.32 -13.88 -1.18
N SER A 175 1.72 -14.27 0.03
CA SER A 175 2.82 -13.60 0.73
C SER A 175 4.16 -14.14 0.22
N LEU A 176 5.26 -13.52 0.62
CA LEU A 176 6.61 -13.98 0.34
C LEU A 176 7.32 -14.26 1.65
N ALA A 177 7.89 -15.45 1.82
CA ALA A 177 8.74 -15.77 2.95
C ALA A 177 10.00 -16.49 2.48
N TRP A 178 11.17 -15.97 2.85
CA TRP A 178 12.44 -16.59 2.53
C TRP A 178 12.71 -17.82 3.40
N THR A 179 13.26 -18.86 2.79
CA THR A 179 13.91 -19.93 3.57
C THR A 179 15.17 -19.38 4.25
N PRO A 180 15.60 -19.94 5.39
CA PRO A 180 16.76 -19.43 6.14
C PRO A 180 18.06 -19.39 5.35
N ASP A 181 18.23 -20.35 4.43
CA ASP A 181 19.38 -20.44 3.52
C ASP A 181 19.33 -19.44 2.35
N GLY A 182 18.21 -18.73 2.16
CA GLY A 182 18.00 -17.80 1.07
C GLY A 182 17.96 -18.43 -0.33
N SER A 183 17.85 -19.75 -0.45
CA SER A 183 17.81 -20.42 -1.76
C SER A 183 16.41 -20.45 -2.37
N SER A 184 15.39 -20.33 -1.52
CA SER A 184 14.00 -20.57 -1.89
C SER A 184 13.04 -19.57 -1.23
N LEU A 185 11.83 -19.49 -1.77
CA LEU A 185 10.70 -18.76 -1.19
C LEU A 185 9.56 -19.73 -0.87
N VAL A 186 8.86 -19.52 0.24
CA VAL A 186 7.56 -20.11 0.50
C VAL A 186 6.48 -19.18 -0.06
N ILE A 187 5.66 -19.73 -0.95
CA ILE A 187 4.63 -19.02 -1.73
C ILE A 187 3.33 -19.81 -1.75
N ALA A 188 2.22 -19.13 -2.00
CA ALA A 188 0.95 -19.76 -2.32
C ALA A 188 0.77 -19.91 -3.83
N LEU A 189 0.23 -21.05 -4.25
CA LEU A 189 -0.08 -21.36 -5.65
C LEU A 189 -1.58 -21.44 -5.85
N ARG A 190 -2.04 -20.99 -7.02
CA ARG A 190 -3.44 -21.08 -7.41
C ARG A 190 -3.52 -21.26 -8.91
N SER A 191 -4.24 -22.28 -9.36
CA SER A 191 -4.35 -22.61 -10.77
C SER A 191 -5.33 -21.69 -11.50
N ALA A 192 -5.17 -21.58 -12.82
CA ALA A 192 -6.08 -20.83 -13.67
C ALA A 192 -7.49 -21.46 -13.72
N GLU A 193 -7.61 -22.75 -13.45
CA GLU A 193 -8.89 -23.46 -13.34
C GLU A 193 -9.75 -22.90 -12.21
N LEU A 194 -9.14 -22.69 -11.03
CA LEU A 194 -9.85 -22.13 -9.89
C LEU A 194 -10.29 -20.68 -10.14
N ASP A 195 -9.52 -19.91 -10.92
CA ASP A 195 -9.91 -18.57 -11.33
C ASP A 195 -11.07 -18.60 -12.35
N ARG A 196 -11.06 -19.57 -13.27
CA ARG A 196 -12.16 -19.79 -14.21
C ARG A 196 -13.46 -20.17 -13.49
N GLU A 197 -13.37 -21.03 -12.49
CA GLU A 197 -14.50 -21.39 -11.63
C GLU A 197 -15.04 -20.15 -10.89
N ALA A 198 -14.16 -19.39 -10.22
CA ALA A 198 -14.55 -18.17 -9.51
C ALA A 198 -15.21 -17.15 -10.44
N ARG A 199 -14.67 -16.94 -11.65
CA ARG A 199 -15.28 -16.04 -12.64
C ARG A 199 -16.63 -16.53 -13.13
N THR A 200 -16.79 -17.84 -13.33
CA THR A 200 -18.06 -18.43 -13.76
C THR A 200 -19.12 -18.19 -12.70
N THR A 201 -18.81 -18.48 -11.43
CA THR A 201 -19.70 -18.20 -10.30
C THR A 201 -20.04 -16.72 -10.20
N PHE A 202 -19.05 -15.82 -10.33
CA PHE A 202 -19.31 -14.38 -10.33
C PHE A 202 -20.30 -13.94 -11.41
N LYS A 203 -20.13 -14.43 -12.66
CA LYS A 203 -21.05 -14.13 -13.76
C LYS A 203 -22.45 -14.66 -13.47
N THR A 204 -22.57 -15.88 -12.96
CA THR A 204 -23.88 -16.44 -12.57
C THR A 204 -24.58 -15.54 -11.54
N LEU A 205 -23.86 -15.05 -10.53
CA LEU A 205 -24.42 -14.20 -9.47
C LEU A 205 -24.80 -12.77 -9.92
N THR A 206 -24.21 -12.28 -11.00
CA THR A 206 -24.36 -10.88 -11.45
C THR A 206 -25.18 -10.72 -12.73
N GLU A 207 -25.14 -11.71 -13.61
CA GLU A 207 -25.78 -11.70 -14.93
C GLU A 207 -26.90 -12.75 -15.04
N GLY A 208 -26.99 -13.69 -14.09
CA GLY A 208 -27.99 -14.76 -14.10
C GLY A 208 -29.43 -14.27 -13.84
N PRO A 209 -30.44 -15.13 -14.06
CA PRO A 209 -31.83 -14.83 -13.71
C PRO A 209 -31.95 -14.57 -12.19
N VAL A 210 -33.05 -13.95 -11.75
CA VAL A 210 -33.31 -13.67 -10.32
C VAL A 210 -33.02 -14.91 -9.47
N ILE A 211 -31.94 -14.85 -8.69
CA ILE A 211 -31.51 -15.96 -7.83
C ILE A 211 -32.31 -15.88 -6.53
N VAL A 212 -33.20 -16.84 -6.31
CA VAL A 212 -33.91 -16.99 -5.04
C VAL A 212 -33.09 -17.91 -4.16
N HIS A 213 -32.39 -17.34 -3.18
CA HIS A 213 -31.66 -18.13 -2.20
C HIS A 213 -32.63 -18.79 -1.22
N LYS A 214 -32.56 -20.12 -1.10
CA LYS A 214 -33.34 -20.85 -0.09
C LYS A 214 -32.63 -20.74 1.25
N SER A 215 -33.37 -20.45 2.31
CA SER A 215 -32.83 -20.39 3.68
C SER A 215 -32.29 -21.72 4.21
N SER A 216 -32.58 -22.83 3.51
CA SER A 216 -32.05 -24.17 3.79
C SER A 216 -30.73 -24.48 3.08
N GLU A 217 -30.31 -23.65 2.13
CA GLU A 217 -29.00 -23.74 1.46
C GLU A 217 -28.07 -22.64 2.03
N PRO A 218 -26.73 -22.77 1.92
CA PRO A 218 -25.80 -21.78 2.47
C PRO A 218 -26.07 -20.41 1.84
N PHE A 219 -26.80 -19.56 2.57
CA PHE A 219 -27.48 -18.37 2.05
C PHE A 219 -26.56 -17.24 1.57
N LEU A 220 -25.26 -17.48 1.39
CA LEU A 220 -24.30 -16.48 0.92
C LEU A 220 -23.35 -17.09 -0.12
N GLU A 221 -23.86 -17.39 -1.32
CA GLU A 221 -23.03 -17.72 -2.47
C GLU A 221 -21.96 -16.63 -2.72
N TRP A 222 -22.30 -15.37 -2.41
CA TRP A 222 -21.37 -14.24 -2.38
C TRP A 222 -20.22 -14.39 -1.37
N ASP A 223 -20.48 -14.97 -0.19
CA ASP A 223 -19.45 -15.23 0.82
C ASP A 223 -18.55 -16.40 0.38
N LEU A 224 -19.15 -17.46 -0.19
CA LEU A 224 -18.39 -18.56 -0.79
C LEU A 224 -17.50 -18.06 -1.93
N LEU A 225 -18.03 -17.20 -2.80
CA LEU A 225 -17.26 -16.57 -3.88
C LEU A 225 -16.12 -15.71 -3.32
N GLY A 226 -16.39 -14.84 -2.36
CA GLY A 226 -15.34 -14.01 -1.73
C GLY A 226 -14.23 -14.84 -1.07
N ARG A 227 -14.58 -16.01 -0.53
CA ARG A 227 -13.63 -16.96 0.08
C ARG A 227 -12.90 -17.84 -0.94
N SER A 228 -13.37 -17.93 -2.18
CA SER A 228 -12.79 -18.81 -3.21
C SER A 228 -11.31 -18.51 -3.49
N ALA A 229 -10.86 -17.25 -3.32
CA ALA A 229 -9.45 -16.85 -3.42
C ALA A 229 -8.54 -17.46 -2.33
N ARG A 230 -9.13 -18.06 -1.30
CA ARG A 230 -8.41 -18.82 -0.26
C ARG A 230 -8.20 -20.28 -0.66
N THR A 231 -8.87 -20.78 -1.70
CA THR A 231 -8.57 -22.10 -2.26
C THR A 231 -7.23 -22.04 -2.97
N ARG A 232 -6.19 -22.56 -2.33
CA ARG A 232 -4.79 -22.52 -2.78
C ARG A 232 -3.97 -23.58 -2.07
N SER A 233 -2.78 -23.87 -2.59
CA SER A 233 -1.76 -24.67 -1.90
C SER A 233 -0.59 -23.78 -1.48
N VAL A 234 0.28 -24.27 -0.60
CA VAL A 234 1.52 -23.59 -0.23
C VAL A 234 2.71 -24.46 -0.65
N ALA A 235 3.73 -23.84 -1.20
CA ALA A 235 4.88 -24.53 -1.77
C ALA A 235 6.18 -23.77 -1.54
N THR A 236 7.30 -24.47 -1.61
CA THR A 236 8.62 -23.87 -1.77
C THR A 236 8.94 -23.69 -3.25
N LEU A 237 9.48 -22.54 -3.61
CA LEU A 237 9.98 -22.20 -4.94
C LEU A 237 11.49 -22.04 -4.87
N ASN A 238 12.23 -22.87 -5.61
CA ASN A 238 13.66 -22.69 -5.79
C ASN A 238 13.93 -21.53 -6.75
N LEU A 239 14.76 -20.57 -6.34
CA LEU A 239 14.96 -19.33 -7.09
C LEU A 239 15.89 -19.47 -8.30
N SER A 240 16.77 -20.48 -8.33
CA SER A 240 17.68 -20.68 -9.47
C SER A 240 17.03 -21.50 -10.57
N THR A 241 16.15 -22.43 -10.23
CA THR A 241 15.52 -23.33 -11.22
C THR A 241 14.07 -22.97 -11.55
N GLY A 242 13.41 -22.18 -10.70
CA GLY A 242 11.96 -21.94 -10.81
C GLY A 242 11.11 -23.15 -10.40
N THR A 243 11.72 -24.23 -9.91
CA THR A 243 11.01 -25.45 -9.53
C THR A 243 10.21 -25.24 -8.25
N VAL A 244 8.94 -25.64 -8.30
CA VAL A 244 8.01 -25.56 -7.17
C VAL A 244 7.80 -26.94 -6.54
N ARG A 245 7.85 -27.03 -5.20
CA ARG A 245 7.57 -28.23 -4.41
C ARG A 245 6.48 -27.94 -3.38
N ALA A 246 5.36 -28.65 -3.47
CA ALA A 246 4.27 -28.51 -2.52
C ALA A 246 4.71 -28.83 -1.08
N VAL A 247 4.24 -28.01 -0.13
CA VAL A 247 4.48 -28.15 1.32
C VAL A 247 3.15 -28.37 2.04
N VAL A 248 2.13 -27.61 1.67
CA VAL A 248 0.75 -27.77 2.17
C VAL A 248 -0.13 -28.10 0.98
N PRO A 249 -0.94 -29.17 1.05
CA PRO A 249 -1.87 -29.51 -0.02
C PRO A 249 -2.89 -28.39 -0.25
N GLN A 250 -3.61 -28.45 -1.37
CA GLN A 250 -4.66 -27.49 -1.65
C GLN A 250 -5.75 -27.54 -0.58
N GLY A 251 -6.09 -26.37 -0.04
CA GLY A 251 -7.15 -26.20 0.95
C GLY A 251 -7.62 -24.75 0.99
N ARG A 252 -8.50 -24.42 1.94
CA ARG A 252 -8.92 -23.03 2.18
C ARG A 252 -7.93 -22.34 3.11
N ILE A 253 -6.79 -21.93 2.57
CA ILE A 253 -5.68 -21.36 3.35
C ILE A 253 -5.83 -19.84 3.41
N SER A 254 -6.14 -19.30 4.58
CA SER A 254 -6.28 -17.86 4.82
C SER A 254 -4.93 -17.14 4.88
N SER A 255 -3.95 -17.71 5.57
CA SER A 255 -2.60 -17.17 5.66
C SER A 255 -1.58 -18.27 6.02
N TYR A 256 -0.30 -17.95 5.84
CA TYR A 256 0.80 -18.76 6.32
C TYR A 256 1.95 -17.85 6.77
N GLN A 257 2.72 -18.32 7.75
CA GLN A 257 3.90 -17.63 8.28
C GLN A 257 4.99 -18.67 8.54
N VAL A 258 6.19 -18.41 8.05
CA VAL A 258 7.36 -19.28 8.25
C VAL A 258 8.15 -18.76 9.45
N ALA A 259 8.55 -19.66 10.34
CA ALA A 259 9.43 -19.34 11.46
C ALA A 259 10.74 -18.73 10.97
N ARG A 260 11.37 -17.89 11.79
CA ARG A 260 12.60 -17.19 11.40
C ARG A 260 13.73 -18.14 11.01
N ASP A 261 13.86 -19.21 11.79
CA ASP A 261 14.82 -20.30 11.61
C ASP A 261 14.34 -21.38 10.62
N GLY A 262 13.16 -21.21 10.03
CA GLY A 262 12.54 -22.17 9.10
C GLY A 262 12.13 -23.49 9.74
N SER A 263 12.16 -23.61 11.06
CA SER A 263 11.88 -24.87 11.77
C SER A 263 10.43 -25.31 11.68
N PHE A 264 9.50 -24.35 11.59
CA PHE A 264 8.08 -24.61 11.40
C PHE A 264 7.41 -23.55 10.54
N MET A 265 6.18 -23.86 10.10
CA MET A 265 5.29 -22.93 9.43
C MET A 265 3.93 -22.99 10.11
N ILE A 266 3.37 -21.83 10.43
CA ILE A 266 1.99 -21.69 10.90
C ILE A 266 1.13 -21.49 9.66
N VAL A 267 0.08 -22.29 9.55
CA VAL A 267 -0.92 -22.19 8.48
C VAL A 267 -2.27 -21.96 9.13
N MET A 268 -3.00 -20.95 8.65
CA MET A 268 -4.34 -20.65 9.09
C MET A 268 -5.33 -21.07 8.01
N GLU A 269 -6.21 -22.01 8.35
CA GLU A 269 -7.25 -22.50 7.45
C GLU A 269 -8.59 -21.85 7.77
N ASP A 270 -9.37 -21.58 6.73
CA ASP A 270 -10.78 -21.22 6.87
C ASP A 270 -11.61 -22.50 6.99
N VAL A 271 -11.90 -22.88 8.24
CA VAL A 271 -12.72 -24.03 8.62
C VAL A 271 -14.19 -23.68 8.79
N THR A 272 -14.65 -22.55 8.24
CA THR A 272 -16.05 -22.15 8.38
C THR A 272 -16.94 -23.14 7.62
N GLU A 273 -17.57 -24.02 8.39
CA GLU A 273 -18.69 -24.85 7.97
C GLU A 273 -19.98 -24.10 8.33
N LYS A 274 -20.96 -24.12 7.43
CA LYS A 274 -22.35 -23.74 7.72
C LYS A 274 -23.23 -24.94 7.44
#